data_AF-A0A239MW80-F1
#
_entry.id   AF-A0A239MW80-F1
#
_cell.length_a   1.000
_cell.length_b   1.000
_cell.length_c   1.000
_cell.angle_alpha   90.00
_cell.angle_beta   90.00
_cell.angle_gamma   90.00
#
_symmetry.space_group_name_H-M   'P 1'
#
loop_
_entity.id
_entity.type
_entity.pdbx_description
1 polymer ?
#
loop_
_entity_poly.entity_id
_entity_poly.type
_entity_poly.pdbx_seq_one_letter_code
_entity_poly.pdbx_strand_id
1 'polypeptide(L)'
;MLNGGVGSQMILANMLAPGKRILISGEGLYTVPALLTSNMTIKVKLGNTIIASATTSSLLLGADKKAISLNIRLVCRSLGATGSVVAGGTINYTNVSGQKFWDNTGSVVTVDTTVDQMVDVTATWNLASTTRSITMKICPIMVA
;
A
#
# COMPACT_ATOMS: atom_id res chain seq x y z
N MET A 1 -3.43 -11.76 -1.15
CA MET A 1 -2.23 -11.56 -1.99
C MET A 1 -2.68 -10.96 -3.32
N LEU A 2 -2.03 -9.89 -3.78
CA LEU A 2 -2.33 -9.28 -5.08
C LEU A 2 -1.86 -10.25 -6.18
N ASN A 3 -2.80 -10.91 -6.84
CA ASN A 3 -2.54 -11.99 -7.78
C ASN A 3 -1.86 -11.47 -9.06
N GLY A 4 -0.55 -11.73 -9.21
CA GLY A 4 0.20 -11.60 -10.47
C GLY A 4 1.30 -10.54 -10.55
N GLY A 5 1.48 -9.70 -9.51
CA GLY A 5 2.62 -8.78 -9.40
C GLY A 5 3.37 -9.05 -8.10
N VAL A 6 4.69 -8.84 -8.07
CA VAL A 6 5.58 -8.99 -6.90
C VAL A 6 5.21 -8.01 -5.78
N GLY A 7 4.02 -8.16 -5.19
CA GLY A 7 3.48 -7.31 -4.13
C GLY A 7 4.08 -7.59 -2.75
N SER A 8 5.07 -8.47 -2.68
CA SER A 8 5.80 -8.78 -1.46
C SER A 8 7.30 -8.90 -1.71
N GLN A 9 8.11 -8.32 -0.82
CA GLN A 9 9.56 -8.46 -0.82
C GLN A 9 10.08 -8.68 0.60
N MET A 10 10.98 -9.65 0.74
CA MET A 10 11.66 -9.89 2.01
C MET A 10 12.83 -8.92 2.17
N ILE A 11 12.88 -8.27 3.34
CA ILE A 11 14.01 -7.51 3.82
C ILE A 11 14.63 -8.35 4.93
N LEU A 12 15.89 -8.76 4.73
CA LEU A 12 16.58 -9.57 5.72
C LEU A 12 16.85 -8.77 7.00
N ALA A 13 16.97 -9.48 8.11
CA ALA A 13 17.38 -8.95 9.41
C ALA A 13 18.58 -8.01 9.28
N ASN A 14 18.53 -6.88 10.01
CA ASN A 14 19.62 -5.90 10.09
C ASN A 14 20.02 -5.22 8.75
N MET A 15 19.25 -5.39 7.67
CA MET A 15 19.53 -4.73 6.40
C MET A 15 19.05 -3.28 6.34
N LEU A 16 18.12 -2.89 7.22
CA LEU A 16 17.68 -1.51 7.36
C LEU A 16 18.72 -0.70 8.14
N ALA A 17 18.81 0.58 7.82
CA ALA A 17 19.60 1.57 8.54
C ALA A 17 18.78 2.86 8.64
N PRO A 18 18.99 3.72 9.64
CA PRO A 18 18.34 5.02 9.69
C PRO A 18 18.59 5.79 8.39
N GLY A 19 17.52 6.32 7.79
CA GLY A 19 17.55 6.99 6.50
C GLY A 19 17.38 6.10 5.26
N LYS A 20 17.52 4.76 5.38
CA LYS A 20 17.19 3.85 4.26
C LYS A 20 15.72 3.93 3.90
N ARG A 21 15.45 3.74 2.61
CA ARG A 21 14.14 3.92 2.01
C ARG A 21 13.66 2.61 1.40
N ILE A 22 12.39 2.29 1.64
CA ILE A 22 11.68 1.27 0.88
C ILE A 22 10.72 2.01 -0.04
N LEU A 23 10.90 1.84 -1.34
CA LEU A 23 10.07 2.42 -2.37
C LEU A 23 9.14 1.33 -2.89
N ILE A 24 7.84 1.62 -2.85
CA ILE A 24 6.80 0.74 -3.37
C ILE A 24 6.06 1.55 -4.42
N SER A 25 6.16 1.10 -5.66
CA SER A 25 5.41 1.67 -6.78
C SER A 25 4.46 0.62 -7.29
N GLY A 26 3.29 1.01 -7.77
CA GLY A 26 2.39 0.06 -8.38
C GLY A 26 1.38 0.71 -9.29
N GLU A 27 1.00 -0.05 -10.31
CA GLU A 27 0.03 0.32 -11.32
C GLU A 27 -0.91 -0.86 -11.55
N GLY A 28 -2.20 -0.55 -11.66
CA GLY A 28 -3.23 -1.56 -11.72
C GLY A 28 -4.53 -1.03 -12.29
N LEU A 29 -5.51 -1.93 -12.28
CA LEU A 29 -6.85 -1.68 -12.75
C LEU A 29 -7.84 -2.10 -11.67
N TYR A 30 -8.94 -1.35 -11.55
CA TYR A 30 -10.05 -1.69 -10.70
C TYR A 30 -11.38 -1.65 -11.46
N THR A 31 -12.32 -2.47 -11.01
CA THR A 31 -13.71 -2.52 -11.50
C THR A 31 -14.65 -2.44 -10.30
N VAL A 32 -15.68 -1.60 -10.42
CA VAL A 32 -16.77 -1.50 -9.43
C VAL A 32 -18.14 -1.53 -10.13
N PRO A 33 -19.17 -2.12 -9.50
CA PRO A 33 -20.52 -2.15 -10.06
C PRO A 33 -21.16 -0.76 -10.13
N ALA A 34 -22.10 -0.58 -11.06
CA ALA A 34 -22.72 0.71 -11.39
C ALA A 34 -23.56 1.33 -10.24
N LEU A 35 -24.13 0.52 -9.37
CA LEU A 35 -25.13 0.96 -8.39
C LEU A 35 -24.66 0.87 -6.93
N LEU A 36 -23.39 0.54 -6.68
CA LEU A 36 -22.87 0.42 -5.32
C LEU A 36 -21.68 1.35 -5.11
N THR A 37 -21.83 2.24 -4.14
CA THR A 37 -20.69 2.99 -3.60
C THR A 37 -19.65 1.99 -3.11
N SER A 38 -18.44 2.15 -3.62
CA SER A 38 -17.37 1.19 -3.43
C SER A 38 -16.15 1.94 -2.93
N ASN A 39 -15.61 1.45 -1.82
CA ASN A 39 -14.40 1.97 -1.20
C ASN A 39 -13.47 0.79 -0.98
N MET A 40 -12.18 1.07 -1.03
CA MET A 40 -11.14 0.07 -0.84
C MET A 40 -10.07 0.63 0.08
N THR A 41 -9.68 -0.17 1.06
CA THR A 41 -8.59 0.16 1.97
C THR A 41 -7.33 -0.54 1.47
N ILE A 42 -6.30 0.24 1.16
CA ILE A 42 -4.97 -0.26 0.84
C ILE A 42 -4.11 -0.11 2.10
N LYS A 43 -3.32 -1.14 2.41
CA LYS A 43 -2.39 -1.18 3.54
C LYS A 43 -1.01 -1.62 3.06
N VAL A 44 0.03 -0.96 3.57
CA VAL A 44 1.41 -1.47 3.52
C VAL A 44 1.79 -2.01 4.88
N LYS A 45 2.40 -3.20 4.87
CA LYS A 45 2.83 -3.92 6.06
C LYS A 45 4.32 -4.23 5.99
N LEU A 46 4.94 -4.28 7.16
CA LEU A 46 6.24 -4.94 7.40
C LEU A 46 5.98 -6.08 8.37
N GLY A 47 6.11 -7.31 7.89
CA GLY A 47 5.63 -8.49 8.59
C GLY A 47 4.13 -8.37 8.88
N ASN A 48 3.75 -8.42 10.15
CA ASN A 48 2.36 -8.26 10.59
C ASN A 48 1.96 -6.82 10.92
N THR A 49 2.92 -5.89 10.98
CA THR A 49 2.68 -4.50 11.38
C THR A 49 2.20 -3.67 10.21
N ILE A 50 1.07 -2.98 10.35
CA ILE A 50 0.57 -2.00 9.37
C ILE A 50 1.37 -0.72 9.52
N ILE A 51 2.11 -0.33 8.48
CA ILE A 51 2.92 0.89 8.49
C ILE A 51 2.15 2.08 7.94
N ALA A 52 1.33 1.85 6.93
CA ALA A 52 0.48 2.88 6.33
C ALA A 52 -0.83 2.28 5.85
N SER A 53 -1.89 3.08 5.88
CA SER A 53 -3.17 2.72 5.30
C SER A 53 -3.86 3.94 4.71
N ALA A 54 -4.56 3.76 3.59
CA ALA A 54 -5.60 4.71 3.21
C ALA A 54 -6.78 4.01 2.57
N THR A 55 -7.93 4.63 2.75
CA THR A 55 -9.18 4.22 2.16
C THR A 55 -9.51 5.15 1.02
N THR A 56 -9.79 4.59 -0.17
CA THR A 56 -10.30 5.38 -1.30
C THR A 56 -11.64 5.99 -0.94
N SER A 57 -11.91 7.20 -1.45
CA SER A 57 -13.19 7.88 -1.30
C SER A 57 -13.89 7.96 -2.64
N SER A 58 -15.10 7.42 -2.70
CA SER A 58 -16.01 7.56 -3.84
C SER A 58 -15.37 7.13 -5.17
N LEU A 59 -14.99 5.85 -5.30
CA LEU A 59 -14.57 5.31 -6.60
C LEU A 59 -15.67 5.57 -7.65
N LEU A 60 -15.25 5.81 -8.90
CA LEU A 60 -16.19 6.09 -9.99
C LEU A 60 -17.21 4.95 -10.12
N LEU A 61 -18.49 5.25 -9.95
CA LEU A 61 -19.57 4.26 -10.10
C LEU A 61 -19.54 3.65 -11.51
N GLY A 62 -19.68 2.33 -11.58
CA GLY A 62 -19.66 1.61 -12.85
C GLY A 62 -18.30 1.64 -13.56
N ALA A 63 -17.21 1.92 -12.84
CA ALA A 63 -15.88 1.79 -13.40
C ALA A 63 -15.65 0.37 -13.89
N ASP A 64 -15.31 0.24 -15.17
CA ASP A 64 -14.73 -0.98 -15.73
C ASP A 64 -13.27 -0.72 -16.07
N LYS A 65 -12.37 -1.51 -15.46
CA LYS A 65 -10.91 -1.48 -15.70
C LYS A 65 -10.34 -0.05 -15.66
N LYS A 66 -10.69 0.73 -14.64
CA LYS A 66 -10.13 2.07 -14.45
C LYS A 66 -8.78 2.00 -13.77
N ALA A 67 -7.90 2.94 -14.14
CA ALA A 67 -6.53 2.98 -13.65
C ALA A 67 -6.47 3.32 -12.16
N ILE A 68 -5.54 2.66 -11.48
CA ILE A 68 -5.10 2.99 -10.12
C ILE A 68 -3.58 2.90 -10.08
N SER A 69 -2.94 3.88 -9.43
CA SER A 69 -1.51 3.87 -9.17
C SER A 69 -1.21 4.21 -7.72
N LEU A 70 -0.12 3.67 -7.22
CA LEU A 70 0.41 3.89 -5.88
C LEU A 70 1.88 4.25 -5.96
N ASN A 71 2.28 5.26 -5.21
CA ASN A 71 3.68 5.63 -5.03
C ASN A 71 3.90 5.90 -3.55
N ILE A 72 4.69 5.04 -2.91
CA ILE A 72 4.79 4.95 -1.47
C ILE A 72 6.27 4.87 -1.10
N ARG A 73 6.64 5.60 -0.06
CA ARG A 73 7.95 5.56 0.54
C ARG A 73 7.84 5.27 2.03
N LEU A 74 8.57 4.26 2.48
CA LEU A 74 8.86 4.03 3.89
C LEU A 74 10.28 4.50 4.18
N VAL A 75 10.49 5.13 5.33
CA VAL A 75 11.81 5.57 5.79
C VAL A 75 12.07 5.01 7.17
N CYS A 76 13.17 4.26 7.31
CA CYS A 76 13.64 3.80 8.61
C CYS A 76 14.20 4.99 9.40
N ARG A 77 13.78 5.17 10.65
CA ARG A 77 14.20 6.26 11.55
C ARG A 77 15.11 5.77 12.67
N SER A 78 14.90 4.56 13.16
CA SER A 78 15.72 3.94 14.20
C SER A 78 15.72 2.42 14.06
N LEU A 79 16.70 1.75 14.66
CA LEU A 79 16.91 0.30 14.59
C LEU A 79 16.61 -0.38 15.93
N GLY A 80 16.49 -1.71 15.90
CA GLY A 80 16.33 -2.58 17.06
C GLY A 80 14.98 -3.28 17.07
N ALA A 81 14.73 -4.04 18.13
CA ALA A 81 13.43 -4.70 18.36
C ALA A 81 12.27 -3.71 18.46
N THR A 82 12.57 -2.48 18.86
CA THR A 82 11.65 -1.34 18.91
C THR A 82 12.07 -0.23 17.93
N GLY A 83 12.65 -0.61 16.79
CA GLY A 83 12.98 0.30 15.71
C GLY A 83 11.73 1.01 15.18
N SER A 84 11.93 2.01 14.33
CA SER A 84 10.83 2.88 13.93
C SER A 84 10.87 3.24 12.45
N VAL A 85 9.71 3.24 11.80
CA VAL A 85 9.53 3.62 10.40
C VAL A 85 8.45 4.68 10.26
N VAL A 86 8.60 5.52 9.24
CA VAL A 86 7.57 6.48 8.81
C VAL A 86 7.22 6.22 7.35
N ALA A 87 5.98 6.54 6.97
CA ALA A 87 5.50 6.36 5.61
C ALA A 87 4.94 7.65 5.04
N GLY A 88 5.08 7.82 3.73
CA GLY A 88 4.40 8.85 2.95
C GLY A 88 4.22 8.40 1.51
N GLY A 89 3.29 9.03 0.79
CA GLY A 89 3.05 8.67 -0.60
C GLY A 89 1.75 9.23 -1.18
N THR A 90 1.32 8.65 -2.29
CA THR A 90 0.05 8.96 -2.94
C THR A 90 -0.59 7.70 -3.52
N ILE A 91 -1.91 7.70 -3.57
CA ILE A 91 -2.70 6.80 -4.41
C ILE A 91 -3.48 7.68 -5.39
N ASN A 92 -3.31 7.41 -6.67
CA ASN A 92 -4.08 8.03 -7.73
C ASN A 92 -5.07 7.01 -8.26
N TYR A 93 -6.32 7.40 -8.41
CA TYR A 93 -7.37 6.56 -8.97
C TYR A 93 -8.41 7.47 -9.59
N THR A 94 -9.13 6.95 -10.59
CA THR A 94 -10.22 7.70 -11.21
C THR A 94 -11.35 7.91 -10.20
N ASN A 95 -11.66 9.16 -9.86
CA ASN A 95 -12.93 9.56 -9.24
C ASN A 95 -13.27 11.01 -9.64
N VAL A 96 -14.32 11.59 -9.05
CA VAL A 96 -14.73 12.99 -9.25
C VAL A 96 -13.76 14.06 -8.69
N SER A 97 -12.73 13.69 -7.93
CA SER A 97 -11.75 14.58 -7.26
C SER A 97 -10.35 13.93 -7.12
N GLY A 98 -9.84 13.33 -8.20
CA GLY A 98 -8.90 12.19 -8.19
C GLY A 98 -7.48 12.42 -7.70
N GLN A 99 -7.28 12.38 -6.38
CA GLN A 99 -6.02 11.99 -5.71
C GLN A 99 -6.26 11.75 -4.21
N LYS A 100 -5.58 10.78 -3.59
CA LYS A 100 -5.43 10.69 -2.14
C LYS A 100 -3.97 10.65 -1.74
N PHE A 101 -3.60 11.48 -0.77
CA PHE A 101 -2.30 11.40 -0.12
C PHE A 101 -2.28 10.22 0.87
N TRP A 102 -1.18 9.50 0.87
CA TRP A 102 -0.77 8.65 1.98
C TRP A 102 0.02 9.49 2.94
N ASP A 103 -0.60 9.76 4.07
CA ASP A 103 0.11 10.19 5.25
C ASP A 103 -0.26 9.22 6.37
N ASN A 104 0.73 8.75 7.12
CA ASN A 104 0.46 8.15 8.43
C ASN A 104 0.14 9.24 9.48
N THR A 105 -0.35 10.40 9.05
CA THR A 105 -0.47 11.61 9.87
C THR A 105 0.87 11.99 10.55
N GLY A 106 2.00 11.69 9.90
CA GLY A 106 3.34 11.82 10.49
C GLY A 106 3.66 10.87 11.65
N SER A 107 2.79 9.90 11.95
CA SER A 107 2.98 8.98 13.07
C SER A 107 4.14 8.00 12.82
N VAL A 108 4.88 7.74 13.88
CA VAL A 108 5.96 6.77 13.90
C VAL A 108 5.36 5.39 14.18
N VAL A 109 5.73 4.38 13.40
CA VAL A 109 5.31 2.99 13.62
C VAL A 109 6.50 2.17 14.08
N THR A 110 6.32 1.42 15.17
CA THR A 110 7.35 0.53 15.71
C THR A 110 7.42 -0.76 14.90
N VAL A 111 8.64 -1.16 14.54
CA VAL A 111 8.94 -2.40 13.83
C VAL A 111 10.25 -2.99 14.34
N ASP A 112 10.32 -4.31 14.46
CA ASP A 112 11.55 -5.01 14.79
C ASP A 112 12.45 -5.09 13.54
N THR A 113 13.54 -4.33 13.51
CA THR A 113 14.48 -4.34 12.36
C THR A 113 15.56 -5.41 12.48
N THR A 114 15.55 -6.21 13.56
CA THR A 114 16.54 -7.26 13.86
C THR A 114 16.12 -8.64 13.36
N VAL A 115 14.91 -8.75 12.81
CA VAL A 115 14.34 -9.96 12.19
C VAL A 115 14.00 -9.71 10.73
N ASP A 116 13.80 -10.80 9.97
CA ASP A 116 13.34 -10.71 8.58
C ASP A 116 11.95 -10.08 8.53
N GLN A 117 11.79 -9.09 7.66
CA GLN A 117 10.54 -8.37 7.46
C GLN A 117 10.03 -8.56 6.04
N MET A 118 8.83 -9.10 5.90
CA MET A 118 8.15 -9.13 4.61
C MET A 118 7.42 -7.80 4.40
N VAL A 119 7.86 -7.03 3.40
CA VAL A 119 7.06 -5.91 2.87
C VAL A 119 5.89 -6.51 2.13
N ASP A 120 4.66 -6.10 2.45
CA ASP A 120 3.45 -6.56 1.75
C ASP A 120 2.49 -5.40 1.50
N VAL A 121 1.84 -5.42 0.34
CA VAL A 121 0.79 -4.48 -0.05
C VAL A 121 -0.52 -5.24 -0.17
N THR A 122 -1.50 -4.84 0.64
CA THR A 122 -2.83 -5.47 0.63
C THR A 122 -3.91 -4.46 0.27
N ALA A 123 -4.92 -4.91 -0.45
CA ALA A 123 -6.10 -4.14 -0.80
C ALA A 123 -7.36 -4.92 -0.38
N THR A 124 -8.29 -4.25 0.28
CA THR A 124 -9.52 -4.88 0.78
C THR A 124 -10.72 -3.98 0.50
N TRP A 125 -11.77 -4.56 -0.08
CA TRP A 125 -13.03 -3.88 -0.34
C TRP A 125 -13.83 -3.70 0.95
N ASN A 126 -14.57 -2.59 1.05
CA ASN A 126 -15.44 -2.30 2.20
C ASN A 126 -16.62 -3.27 2.36
N LEU A 127 -17.00 -3.94 1.28
CA LEU A 127 -18.06 -4.96 1.26
C LEU A 127 -17.68 -6.04 0.26
N ALA A 128 -17.93 -7.30 0.63
CA ALA A 128 -17.69 -8.44 -0.24
C ALA A 128 -18.60 -8.39 -1.48
N SER A 129 -18.02 -8.57 -2.66
CA SER A 129 -18.75 -8.67 -3.92
C SER A 129 -17.90 -9.40 -4.95
N THR A 130 -18.52 -10.24 -5.77
CA THR A 130 -17.87 -10.91 -6.90
C THR A 130 -17.69 -10.00 -8.12
N THR A 131 -18.43 -8.89 -8.18
CA THR A 131 -18.37 -7.92 -9.28
C THR A 131 -17.32 -6.83 -9.06
N ARG A 132 -16.66 -6.82 -7.89
CA ARG A 132 -15.56 -5.92 -7.58
C ARG A 132 -14.25 -6.65 -7.82
N SER A 133 -13.34 -6.01 -8.54
CA SER A 133 -12.00 -6.54 -8.74
C SER A 133 -10.96 -5.44 -8.67
N ILE A 134 -9.81 -5.75 -8.08
CA ILE A 134 -8.60 -4.96 -8.24
C ILE A 134 -7.46 -5.90 -8.61
N THR A 135 -6.65 -5.49 -9.57
CA THR A 135 -5.44 -6.22 -9.94
C THR A 135 -4.32 -5.23 -10.17
N MET A 136 -3.25 -5.38 -9.41
CA MET A 136 -2.00 -4.70 -9.68
C MET A 136 -1.28 -5.45 -10.80
N LYS A 137 -0.97 -4.75 -11.89
CA LYS A 137 -0.23 -5.29 -13.03
C LYS A 137 1.28 -5.14 -12.82
N ILE A 138 1.66 -4.06 -12.15
CA ILE A 138 3.04 -3.71 -11.82
C ILE A 138 3.05 -3.36 -10.34
N CYS A 139 3.99 -3.90 -9.56
CA CYS A 139 4.16 -3.54 -8.16
C CYS A 139 5.60 -3.75 -7.67
N PRO A 140 6.63 -3.10 -8.24
CA PRO A 140 7.99 -3.26 -7.75
C PRO A 140 8.12 -2.71 -6.32
N ILE A 141 8.81 -3.48 -5.49
CA ILE A 141 9.32 -3.06 -4.20
C ILE A 141 10.83 -2.96 -4.36
N MET A 142 11.41 -1.87 -3.88
CA MET A 142 12.84 -1.60 -3.94
C MET A 142 13.32 -1.10 -2.59
N VAL A 143 14.47 -1.60 -2.14
CA VAL A 143 15.15 -1.13 -0.92
C VAL A 143 16.36 -0.34 -1.37
N ALA A 144 16.40 0.95 -1.00
CA ALA A 144 17.42 1.93 -1.38
C ALA A 144 18.12 2.53 -0.15
#